data_AF-W4RVF0-F1
#
_entry.id   AF-W4RVF0-F1
#
_cell.length_a   1.000
_cell.length_b   1.000
_cell.length_c   1.000
_cell.angle_alpha   90.00
_cell.angle_beta   90.00
_cell.angle_gamma   90.00
#
_symmetry.space_group_name_H-M   'P 1'
#
loop_
_entity.id
_entity.type
_entity.pdbx_description
1 polymer ?
#
loop_
_entity_poly.entity_id
_entity_poly.type
_entity_poly.pdbx_seq_one_letter_code
_entity_poly.pdbx_strand_id
1 'polypeptide(L)'
;MESQAELSGKEKNIFPVIRSTSFPSEAEEGIPFLYDHHTAETRIYYALDLGTTYRLIDSKLLKKEGWLAGQVRETALFNIRSLSVKLKEDRVADNTFYFLNSNDAMMPAGF
;
A
#
# COMPACT_ATOMS: atom_id res chain seq x y z
N MET A 1 -15.06 18.39 6.33
CA MET A 1 -14.26 18.86 5.17
C MET A 1 -13.49 17.65 4.68
N GLU A 2 -13.90 17.06 3.55
CA GLU A 2 -13.12 16.00 2.94
C GLU A 2 -11.82 16.60 2.42
N SER A 3 -10.70 16.23 3.04
CA SER A 3 -9.38 16.57 2.56
C SER A 3 -9.20 15.94 1.19
N GLN A 4 -9.25 16.73 0.12
CA GLN A 4 -8.94 16.25 -1.22
C GLN A 4 -7.47 15.81 -1.23
N ALA A 5 -7.25 14.51 -1.10
CA ALA A 5 -5.93 13.92 -1.22
C ALA A 5 -5.45 14.07 -2.68
N GLU A 6 -4.44 14.91 -2.89
CA GLU A 6 -3.74 15.09 -4.16
C GLU A 6 -2.55 14.14 -4.22
N LEU A 7 -2.24 13.63 -5.42
CA LEU A 7 -1.08 12.76 -5.64
C LEU A 7 0.18 13.59 -5.90
N SER A 8 0.02 14.72 -6.60
CA SER A 8 1.11 15.64 -6.93
C SER A 8 1.76 16.20 -5.65
N GLY A 9 3.07 16.05 -5.53
CA GLY A 9 3.86 16.48 -4.36
C GLY A 9 3.85 15.50 -3.18
N LYS A 10 3.14 14.36 -3.28
CA LYS A 10 3.13 13.28 -2.28
C LYS A 10 3.57 11.94 -2.86
N GLU A 11 4.32 11.95 -3.94
CA GLU A 11 4.74 10.76 -4.69
C GLU A 11 5.51 9.78 -3.81
N LYS A 12 6.33 10.31 -2.89
CA LYS A 12 7.13 9.51 -1.93
C LYS A 12 6.31 8.73 -0.92
N ASN A 13 5.02 9.02 -0.82
CA ASN A 13 4.10 8.41 0.14
C ASN A 13 3.14 7.42 -0.55
N ILE A 14 3.42 7.03 -1.79
CA ILE A 14 2.66 6.02 -2.49
C ILE A 14 3.28 4.64 -2.22
N PHE A 15 2.50 3.68 -1.73
CA PHE A 15 2.97 2.35 -1.38
C PHE A 15 2.02 1.25 -1.87
N PRO A 16 2.55 0.04 -2.17
CA PRO A 16 1.71 -1.11 -2.48
C PRO A 16 1.14 -1.70 -1.17
N VAL A 17 -0.11 -2.15 -1.23
CA VAL A 17 -0.84 -2.75 -0.10
C VAL A 17 -1.41 -4.09 -0.54
N ILE A 18 -1.01 -5.16 0.14
CA ILE A 18 -1.55 -6.51 -0.14
C ILE A 18 -2.87 -6.68 0.61
N ARG A 19 -3.91 -7.12 -0.11
CA ARG A 19 -5.21 -7.49 0.46
C ARG A 19 -5.72 -8.80 -0.13
N SER A 20 -6.60 -9.47 0.59
CA SER A 20 -7.30 -10.66 0.10
C SER A 20 -8.14 -10.35 -1.15
N THR A 21 -8.36 -11.33 -2.02
CA THR A 21 -9.30 -11.22 -3.16
C THR A 21 -10.75 -10.95 -2.73
N SER A 22 -11.11 -11.21 -1.48
CA SER A 22 -12.41 -10.82 -0.89
C SER A 22 -12.53 -9.32 -0.62
N PHE A 23 -11.43 -8.56 -0.60
CA PHE A 23 -11.47 -7.11 -0.47
C PHE A 23 -12.10 -6.49 -1.73
N PRO A 24 -12.92 -5.43 -1.61
CA PRO A 24 -13.57 -4.79 -2.75
C PRO A 24 -12.57 -4.39 -3.84
N SER A 25 -12.97 -4.60 -5.10
CA SER A 25 -12.18 -4.14 -6.26
C SER A 25 -12.56 -2.73 -6.70
N GLU A 26 -13.60 -2.17 -6.09
CA GLU A 26 -14.17 -0.87 -6.38
C GLU A 26 -14.40 -0.12 -5.07
N ALA A 27 -14.26 1.21 -5.13
CA ALA A 27 -14.63 2.12 -4.07
C ALA A 27 -16.15 2.29 -4.01
N GLU A 28 -16.60 3.20 -3.13
CA GLU A 28 -17.98 3.67 -3.17
C GLU A 28 -18.34 4.20 -4.56
N GLU A 29 -19.62 4.08 -4.93
CA GLU A 29 -20.14 4.46 -6.26
C GLU A 29 -19.60 3.63 -7.45
N GLY A 30 -18.96 2.49 -7.21
CA GLY A 30 -18.53 1.56 -8.26
C GLY A 30 -17.28 2.00 -9.02
N ILE A 31 -16.44 2.83 -8.39
CA ILE A 31 -15.21 3.36 -9.01
C ILE A 31 -14.09 2.34 -8.84
N PRO A 32 -13.50 1.77 -9.91
CA PRO A 32 -12.47 0.75 -9.77
C PRO A 32 -11.21 1.26 -9.07
N PHE A 33 -10.71 0.48 -8.11
CA PHE A 33 -9.38 0.67 -7.55
C PHE A 33 -8.31 0.26 -8.55
N LEU A 34 -7.15 0.92 -8.47
CA LEU A 34 -5.95 0.41 -9.11
C LEU A 34 -5.41 -0.76 -8.28
N TYR A 35 -5.38 -1.94 -8.88
CA TYR A 35 -4.73 -3.10 -8.31
C TYR A 35 -4.10 -3.99 -9.38
N ASP A 36 -3.19 -4.84 -8.96
CA ASP A 36 -2.63 -5.93 -9.76
C ASP A 36 -2.91 -7.28 -9.09
N HIS A 37 -3.03 -8.34 -9.90
CA HIS A 37 -3.10 -9.71 -9.40
C HIS A 37 -1.76 -10.10 -8.78
N HIS A 38 -1.81 -10.78 -7.61
CA HIS A 38 -0.61 -11.26 -6.93
C HIS A 38 -0.61 -12.78 -6.79
N THR A 39 -1.64 -13.35 -6.15
CA THR A 39 -1.87 -14.79 -6.07
C THR A 39 -3.35 -15.10 -6.29
N ALA A 40 -3.75 -16.36 -6.19
CA ALA A 40 -5.17 -16.74 -6.21
C ALA A 40 -5.97 -16.13 -5.04
N GLU A 41 -5.29 -15.84 -3.92
CA GLU A 41 -5.91 -15.39 -2.68
C GLU A 41 -5.68 -13.90 -2.39
N THR A 42 -4.78 -13.23 -3.13
CA THR A 42 -4.37 -11.86 -2.84
C THR A 42 -4.23 -10.98 -4.09
N ARG A 43 -4.41 -9.68 -3.88
CA ARG A 43 -4.18 -8.60 -4.85
C ARG A 43 -3.27 -7.55 -4.23
N ILE A 44 -2.53 -6.83 -5.08
CA ILE A 44 -1.74 -5.66 -4.68
C ILE A 44 -2.53 -4.42 -5.08
N TYR A 45 -3.04 -3.70 -4.09
CA TYR A 45 -3.62 -2.38 -4.26
C TYR A 45 -2.54 -1.31 -4.09
N TYR A 46 -2.83 -0.07 -4.47
CA TYR A 46 -1.93 1.06 -4.28
C TYR A 46 -2.57 2.09 -3.37
N ALA A 47 -1.83 2.57 -2.38
CA ALA A 47 -2.31 3.52 -1.40
C ALA A 47 -1.42 4.76 -1.36
N LEU A 48 -2.06 5.92 -1.13
CA LEU A 48 -1.40 7.12 -0.66
C LEU A 48 -1.44 7.13 0.87
N ASP A 49 -0.27 7.14 1.48
CA ASP A 49 -0.09 7.31 2.91
C ASP A 49 -0.29 8.77 3.31
N LEU A 50 -1.15 8.99 4.30
CA LEU A 50 -1.49 10.30 4.87
C LEU A 50 -0.99 10.41 6.33
N GLY A 51 -0.14 9.48 6.79
CA GLY A 51 0.51 9.45 8.09
C GLY A 51 -0.31 8.71 9.15
N THR A 52 -1.55 9.12 9.39
CA THR A 52 -2.45 8.44 10.37
C THR A 52 -3.50 7.54 9.70
N THR A 53 -3.67 7.71 8.40
CA THR A 53 -4.60 6.95 7.58
C THR A 53 -4.00 6.81 6.18
N TYR A 54 -4.61 6.00 5.34
CA TYR A 54 -4.24 5.87 3.94
C TYR A 54 -5.48 5.92 3.07
N ARG A 55 -5.31 6.29 1.81
CA ARG A 55 -6.35 6.24 0.80
C ARG A 55 -5.92 5.34 -0.34
N LEU A 56 -6.76 4.39 -0.73
CA LEU A 56 -6.53 3.59 -1.94
C LEU A 56 -6.70 4.44 -3.20
N ILE A 57 -5.80 4.23 -4.16
CA ILE A 57 -5.80 4.95 -5.43
C ILE A 57 -6.85 4.30 -6.34
N ASP A 58 -7.83 5.11 -6.74
CA ASP A 58 -8.91 4.72 -7.63
C ASP A 58 -8.74 5.38 -9.02
N SER A 59 -9.48 4.87 -10.01
CA SER A 59 -9.41 5.37 -11.38
C SER A 59 -9.86 6.83 -11.54
N LYS A 60 -10.70 7.35 -10.63
CA LYS A 60 -11.14 8.75 -10.63
C LYS A 60 -10.01 9.66 -10.16
N LEU A 61 -9.26 9.26 -9.12
CA LEU A 61 -8.09 9.98 -8.64
C LEU A 61 -6.98 10.03 -9.69
N LEU A 62 -6.69 8.90 -10.35
CA LEU A 62 -5.73 8.86 -11.45
C LEU A 62 -6.07 9.86 -12.56
N LYS A 63 -7.33 9.87 -13.00
CA LYS A 63 -7.82 10.79 -14.04
C LYS A 63 -7.76 12.24 -13.60
N LYS A 64 -8.14 12.54 -12.36
CA LYS A 64 -8.12 13.90 -11.80
C LYS A 64 -6.70 14.47 -11.80
N GLU A 65 -5.73 13.67 -11.36
CA GLU A 65 -4.34 14.11 -11.20
C GLU A 65 -3.50 13.93 -12.48
N GLY A 66 -4.05 13.30 -13.52
CA GLY A 66 -3.34 13.05 -14.78
C GLY A 66 -2.27 11.96 -14.69
N TRP A 67 -2.37 11.05 -13.71
CA TRP A 67 -1.41 9.98 -13.49
C TRP A 67 -1.77 8.72 -14.30
N LEU A 68 -0.75 8.11 -14.88
CA LEU A 68 -0.86 6.78 -15.48
C LEU A 68 -0.72 5.70 -14.41
N ALA A 69 -1.47 4.61 -14.56
CA ALA A 69 -1.37 3.45 -13.67
C ALA A 69 0.07 2.93 -13.54
N GLY A 70 0.82 2.86 -14.65
CA GLY A 70 2.23 2.44 -14.64
C GLY A 70 3.12 3.31 -13.76
N GLN A 71 2.91 4.64 -13.77
CA GLN A 71 3.68 5.57 -12.95
C GLN A 71 3.44 5.32 -11.45
N VAL A 72 2.20 5.02 -11.06
CA VAL A 72 1.87 4.67 -9.66
C VAL A 72 2.56 3.38 -9.24
N ARG A 73 2.54 2.35 -10.09
CA ARG A 73 3.20 1.07 -9.82
C ARG A 73 4.70 1.23 -9.60
N GLU A 74 5.37 1.93 -10.52
CA GLU A 74 6.81 2.17 -10.44
C GLU A 74 7.18 2.99 -9.20
N THR A 75 6.42 4.05 -8.92
CA THR A 75 6.62 4.90 -7.74
C THR A 75 6.45 4.10 -6.46
N ALA A 76 5.40 3.30 -6.36
CA ALA A 76 5.12 2.46 -5.20
C ALA A 76 6.24 1.43 -4.94
N LEU A 77 6.71 0.77 -6.01
CA LEU A 77 7.81 -0.18 -5.95
C LEU A 77 9.15 0.47 -5.61
N PHE A 78 9.38 1.71 -6.02
CA PHE A 78 10.55 2.47 -5.63
C PHE A 78 10.50 2.85 -4.14
N ASN A 79 9.37 3.37 -3.67
CA ASN A 79 9.20 3.81 -2.29
C ASN A 79 9.30 2.65 -1.29
N ILE A 80 8.73 1.48 -1.57
CA ILE A 80 8.82 0.33 -0.66
C ILE A 80 10.27 -0.12 -0.43
N ARG A 81 11.16 0.02 -1.43
CA ARG A 81 12.59 -0.30 -1.28
C ARG A 81 13.33 0.66 -0.34
N SER A 82 12.78 1.87 -0.15
CA SER A 82 13.35 2.86 0.75
C SER A 82 12.97 2.63 2.22
N LEU A 83 11.97 1.79 2.49
CA LEU A 83 11.53 1.50 3.86
C LEU A 83 12.56 0.63 4.57
N SER A 84 13.04 1.11 5.73
CA SER A 84 13.90 0.30 6.59
C SER A 84 13.08 -0.82 7.23
N VAL A 85 13.44 -2.06 6.94
CA VAL A 85 12.80 -3.24 7.53
C VAL A 85 13.73 -3.85 8.56
N LYS A 86 13.24 -4.03 9.80
CA LYS A 86 13.96 -4.80 10.83
C LYS A 86 13.54 -6.27 10.71
N LEU A 87 14.42 -7.09 10.15
CA LEU A 87 14.25 -8.53 10.11
C LEU A 87 14.99 -9.15 11.31
N LYS A 88 14.31 -10.06 12.02
CA LYS A 88 14.98 -10.94 12.98
C LYS A 88 15.53 -12.13 12.21
N GLU A 89 16.86 -12.29 12.22
CA GLU A 89 17.52 -13.47 11.68
C GLU A 89 17.59 -14.57 12.74
N ASP A 90 17.28 -15.80 12.36
CA ASP A 90 17.47 -17.00 13.17
C ASP A 90 18.15 -18.09 12.33
N ARG A 91 19.12 -18.80 12.89
CA ARG A 91 19.88 -19.84 12.18
C ARG A 91 19.63 -21.20 12.83
N VAL A 92 19.12 -22.14 12.05
CA VAL A 92 18.87 -23.52 12.49
C VAL A 92 19.61 -24.46 11.54
N ALA A 93 20.66 -25.12 12.04
CA ALA A 93 21.64 -25.85 11.23
C ALA A 93 22.19 -24.95 10.10
N ASP A 94 22.19 -25.43 8.85
CA ASP A 94 22.64 -24.67 7.67
C ASP A 94 21.56 -23.75 7.06
N ASN A 95 20.40 -23.61 7.71
CA ASN A 95 19.32 -22.76 7.21
C ASN A 95 19.25 -21.43 7.98
N THR A 96 19.07 -20.34 7.23
CA THR A 96 18.83 -19.00 7.78
C THR A 96 17.38 -18.60 7.55
N PHE A 97 16.69 -18.23 8.63
CA PHE A 97 15.29 -17.79 8.64
C PHE A 97 15.24 -16.29 8.94
N TYR A 98 14.44 -15.55 8.17
CA TYR A 98 14.20 -14.12 8.41
C TYR A 98 12.75 -13.93 8.81
N PHE A 99 12.52 -13.35 9.98
CA PHE A 99 11.20 -13.04 10.49
C PHE A 99 10.97 -11.53 10.42
N LEU A 100 9.89 -11.14 9.74
CA LEU A 100 9.39 -9.78 9.75
C LEU A 100 8.30 -9.66 10.80
N ASN A 101 8.53 -8.86 11.85
CA ASN A 101 7.50 -8.44 12.77
C ASN A 101 7.47 -6.91 12.76
N SER A 102 6.44 -6.35 12.13
CA SER A 102 6.10 -4.93 12.23
C SER A 102 4.77 -4.85 12.94
N ASN A 103 4.72 -4.19 14.10
CA ASN A 103 3.48 -3.95 14.84
C ASN A 103 2.58 -3.02 14.02
N ASP A 104 1.76 -3.59 13.13
CA ASP A 104 0.72 -2.89 12.36
C ASP A 104 -0.63 -2.84 13.11
N ALA A 105 -0.67 -3.39 14.33
CA ALA A 105 -1.81 -3.23 15.22
C ALA A 105 -1.75 -1.82 15.81
N MET A 106 -2.65 -0.96 15.34
CA MET A 106 -3.07 0.29 15.96
C MET A 106 -2.82 0.25 17.48
N MET A 107 -1.85 1.03 17.97
CA MET A 107 -1.67 1.17 19.41
C MET A 107 -3.03 1.58 19.99
N PRO A 108 -3.59 0.87 20.98
CA PRO A 108 -4.69 1.43 21.74
C PRO A 108 -4.17 2.73 22.34
N ALA A 109 -4.86 3.84 22.04
CA ALA A 109 -4.63 5.09 22.75
C ALA A 109 -4.66 4.78 24.24
N GLY A 110 -3.62 5.20 24.96
CA GLY A 110 -3.40 4.86 26.36
C GLY A 110 -4.65 5.05 27.22
N PHE A 111 -4.83 4.11 28.14
CA PHE A 111 -5.58 4.33 29.38
C PHE A 111 -4.87 5.36 30.25
#